data_AF-A0A1X6ZFH3-F1
#
_entry.id   AF-A0A1X6ZFH3-F1
#
_cell.length_a   1.000
_cell.length_b   1.000
_cell.length_c   1.000
_cell.angle_alpha   90.00
_cell.angle_beta   90.00
_cell.angle_gamma   90.00
#
_symmetry.space_group_name_H-M   'P 1'
#
loop_
_entity.id
_entity.type
_entity.pdbx_description
1 polymer ?
#
loop_
_entity_poly.entity_id
_entity_poly.type
_entity_poly.pdbx_seq_one_letter_code
_entity_poly.pdbx_strand_id
1 'polypeptide(L)'
;MRMIAPLVFAAMLSSTAVQAQAGLKNEDDINHGLLIVAVAEKINRACDSIGVRVFAARGYVNDLKDIARERGYSEKEIRSYLNNKQNKAEMRERRNAFYKSRGASNLDHASLCKLGHGEIKKNSQIGVLLRAK
;
A
#
# COMPACT_ATOMS: atom_id res chain seq x y z
N MET A 1 35.16 4.02 53.51
CA MET A 1 34.67 2.77 52.86
C MET A 1 33.72 3.17 51.74
N ARG A 2 34.01 2.71 50.51
CA ARG A 2 33.36 3.17 49.28
C ARG A 2 31.98 2.52 49.13
N MET A 3 30.96 3.34 48.92
CA MET A 3 29.61 2.92 48.53
C MET A 3 29.66 2.43 47.07
N ILE A 4 29.22 1.20 46.82
CA ILE A 4 29.05 0.67 45.47
C ILE A 4 27.57 0.81 45.14
N ALA A 5 27.25 1.79 44.28
CA ALA A 5 25.93 1.95 43.69
C ALA A 5 25.75 0.90 42.57
N PRO A 6 24.62 0.17 42.51
CA PRO A 6 24.37 -0.74 41.41
C PRO A 6 24.08 0.07 40.14
N LEU A 7 24.83 -0.21 39.08
CA LEU A 7 24.61 0.33 37.75
C LEU A 7 23.17 0.01 37.31
N VAL A 8 22.44 1.08 37.01
CA VAL A 8 21.16 1.09 36.32
C VAL A 8 21.34 0.39 34.96
N PHE A 9 20.69 -0.76 34.78
CA PHE A 9 20.61 -1.47 33.50
C PHE A 9 19.78 -0.60 32.55
N ALA A 10 20.47 0.00 31.58
CA ALA A 10 19.91 0.98 30.65
C ALA A 10 18.86 0.36 29.72
N ALA A 11 17.75 1.07 29.57
CA ALA A 11 16.62 0.73 28.73
C ALA A 11 17.00 0.66 27.23
N MET A 12 16.80 -0.50 26.60
CA MET A 12 16.79 -0.67 25.15
C MET A 12 15.45 -1.30 24.71
N LEU A 13 14.37 -0.53 24.58
CA LEU A 13 13.05 -1.10 24.21
C LEU A 13 12.21 -0.28 23.22
N SER A 14 12.81 0.61 22.42
CA SER A 14 12.01 1.54 21.59
C SER A 14 12.25 1.49 20.06
N SER A 15 13.10 0.61 19.53
CA SER A 15 13.53 0.69 18.11
C SER A 15 12.76 -0.19 17.12
N THR A 16 11.90 -1.10 17.57
CA THR A 16 11.29 -2.11 16.68
C THR A 16 10.30 -1.52 15.67
N ALA A 17 9.46 -0.56 16.10
CA ALA A 17 8.42 0.00 15.24
C ALA A 17 8.98 0.86 14.08
N VAL A 18 10.04 1.63 14.34
CA VAL A 18 10.71 2.45 13.30
C VAL A 18 11.44 1.53 12.32
N GLN A 19 12.05 0.45 12.81
CA GLN A 19 12.73 -0.51 11.97
C GLN A 19 11.76 -1.32 11.09
N ALA A 20 10.62 -1.74 11.62
CA ALA A 20 9.57 -2.41 10.84
C ALA A 20 8.98 -1.48 9.76
N GLN A 21 8.83 -0.19 10.05
CA GLN A 21 8.39 0.80 9.07
C GLN A 21 9.38 0.95 7.91
N ALA A 22 10.66 1.06 8.23
CA ALA A 22 11.73 1.13 7.23
C ALA A 22 11.81 -0.17 6.42
N GLY A 23 11.69 -1.33 7.09
CA GLY A 23 11.66 -2.64 6.46
C GLY A 23 10.51 -2.77 5.46
N LEU A 24 9.26 -2.58 5.91
CA LEU A 24 8.07 -2.65 5.04
C LEU A 24 8.11 -1.65 3.88
N LYS A 25 8.80 -0.51 4.02
CA LYS A 25 8.98 0.46 2.93
C LYS A 25 9.92 -0.07 1.83
N ASN A 26 10.87 -0.94 2.20
CA ASN A 26 11.83 -1.56 1.28
C ASN A 26 11.29 -2.85 0.62
N GLU A 27 10.12 -3.33 1.02
CA GLU A 27 9.47 -4.48 0.40
C GLU A 27 8.79 -4.07 -0.92
N ASP A 28 9.56 -4.08 -2.01
CA ASP A 28 9.14 -3.52 -3.30
C ASP A 28 7.90 -4.20 -3.89
N ASP A 29 7.79 -5.51 -3.78
CA ASP A 29 6.65 -6.29 -4.27
C ASP A 29 5.37 -6.00 -3.47
N ILE A 30 5.46 -5.92 -2.14
CA ILE A 30 4.34 -5.55 -1.27
C ILE A 30 3.88 -4.12 -1.62
N ASN A 31 4.81 -3.18 -1.74
CA ASN A 31 4.48 -1.80 -2.07
C ASN A 31 3.96 -1.63 -3.50
N HIS A 32 4.45 -2.41 -4.46
CA HIS A 32 3.91 -2.46 -5.80
C HIS A 32 2.47 -3.00 -5.78
N GLY A 33 2.20 -4.04 -5.00
CA GLY A 33 0.84 -4.55 -4.80
C GLY A 33 -0.09 -3.51 -4.19
N LEU A 34 0.35 -2.80 -3.15
CA LEU A 34 -0.41 -1.70 -2.55
C LEU A 34 -0.66 -0.56 -3.55
N LEU A 35 0.30 -0.27 -4.43
CA LEU A 35 0.12 0.71 -5.50
C LEU A 35 -0.98 0.28 -6.47
N ILE A 36 -1.03 -0.99 -6.87
CA ILE A 36 -2.09 -1.54 -7.74
C ILE A 36 -3.47 -1.35 -7.10
N VAL A 37 -3.60 -1.67 -5.82
CA VAL A 37 -4.86 -1.50 -5.07
C VAL A 37 -5.25 -0.01 -5.01
N ALA A 38 -4.30 0.87 -4.70
CA ALA A 38 -4.53 2.30 -4.61
C ALA A 38 -4.95 2.91 -5.97
N VAL A 39 -4.40 2.40 -7.07
CA VAL A 39 -4.79 2.76 -8.44
C VAL A 39 -6.22 2.31 -8.72
N ALA A 40 -6.52 1.02 -8.54
CA ALA A 40 -7.83 0.46 -8.81
C ALA A 40 -8.93 1.17 -8.00
N GLU A 41 -8.67 1.44 -6.72
CA GLU A 41 -9.64 2.10 -5.84
C GLU A 41 -9.92 3.56 -6.26
N LYS A 42 -8.91 4.32 -6.68
CA LYS A 42 -9.12 5.69 -7.18
C LYS A 42 -9.81 5.71 -8.54
N ILE A 43 -9.52 4.76 -9.44
CA ILE A 43 -10.28 4.60 -10.69
C ILE A 43 -11.75 4.31 -10.39
N ASN A 44 -12.04 3.35 -9.51
CA ASN A 44 -13.40 3.02 -9.08
C ASN A 44 -14.15 4.23 -8.49
N ARG A 45 -13.46 5.10 -7.74
CA ARG A 45 -14.07 6.34 -7.19
C ARG A 45 -14.28 7.45 -8.22
N ALA A 46 -13.46 7.50 -9.26
CA ALA A 46 -13.52 8.56 -10.26
C ALA A 46 -14.45 8.21 -11.43
N CYS A 47 -14.70 6.91 -11.65
CA CYS A 47 -15.38 6.42 -12.84
C CYS A 47 -16.66 5.65 -12.52
N ASP A 48 -17.82 6.25 -12.80
CA ASP A 48 -19.10 5.63 -12.49
C ASP A 48 -19.42 4.39 -13.33
N SER A 49 -18.79 4.23 -14.51
CA SER A 49 -18.94 3.05 -15.37
C SER A 49 -18.05 1.86 -14.99
N ILE A 50 -17.19 2.01 -13.98
CA ILE A 50 -16.31 0.94 -13.49
C ILE A 50 -16.66 0.63 -12.03
N GLY A 51 -16.63 -0.65 -11.68
CA GLY A 51 -16.77 -1.12 -10.31
C GLY A 51 -15.54 -1.93 -9.88
N VAL A 52 -15.19 -1.87 -8.60
CA VAL A 52 -14.20 -2.76 -8.00
C VAL A 52 -14.79 -4.15 -7.77
N ARG A 53 -14.03 -5.20 -8.06
CA ARG A 53 -14.35 -6.57 -7.66
C ARG A 53 -13.93 -6.76 -6.20
N VAL A 54 -14.85 -6.46 -5.28
CA VAL A 54 -14.56 -6.40 -3.83
C VAL A 54 -13.89 -7.69 -3.31
N PHE A 55 -14.36 -8.87 -3.72
CA PHE A 55 -13.75 -10.14 -3.30
C PHE A 55 -12.32 -10.30 -3.81
N ALA A 56 -12.05 -9.95 -5.08
CA ALA A 56 -10.72 -10.01 -5.66
C ALA A 56 -9.77 -8.99 -4.99
N ALA A 57 -10.23 -7.75 -4.77
CA ALA A 57 -9.44 -6.73 -4.09
C ALA A 57 -9.13 -7.11 -2.64
N ARG A 58 -10.09 -7.69 -1.91
CA ARG A 58 -9.87 -8.17 -0.54
C ARG A 58 -8.92 -9.36 -0.50
N GLY A 59 -9.07 -10.33 -1.40
CA GLY A 59 -8.13 -11.45 -1.53
C GLY A 59 -6.72 -10.95 -1.76
N TYR A 60 -6.53 -10.10 -2.77
CA TYR A 60 -5.22 -9.55 -3.10
C TYR A 60 -4.57 -8.78 -1.94
N VAL A 61 -5.33 -7.96 -1.20
CA VAL A 61 -4.81 -7.28 0.00
C VAL A 61 -4.42 -8.28 1.09
N ASN A 62 -5.20 -9.34 1.30
CA ASN A 62 -4.87 -10.37 2.27
C ASN A 62 -3.59 -11.12 1.88
N ASP A 63 -3.41 -11.46 0.61
CA ASP A 63 -2.19 -12.09 0.11
C ASP A 63 -0.96 -11.22 0.40
N LEU A 64 -1.04 -9.90 0.18
CA LEU A 64 0.04 -8.97 0.53
C LEU A 64 0.33 -8.93 2.04
N LYS A 65 -0.72 -9.02 2.87
CA LYS A 65 -0.54 -9.10 4.33
C LYS A 65 0.12 -10.41 4.73
N ASP A 66 -0.25 -11.52 4.12
CA ASP A 66 0.33 -12.83 4.42
C ASP A 66 1.80 -12.90 3.99
N ILE A 67 2.16 -12.36 2.82
CA ILE A 67 3.58 -12.20 2.41
C ILE A 67 4.35 -11.39 3.46
N ALA A 68 3.81 -10.27 3.94
CA ALA A 68 4.46 -9.48 4.99
C ALA A 68 4.66 -10.29 6.29
N ARG A 69 3.67 -11.11 6.66
CA ARG A 69 3.75 -11.95 7.87
C ARG A 69 4.78 -13.05 7.73
N GLU A 70 4.88 -13.67 6.55
CA GLU A 70 5.91 -14.66 6.24
C GLU A 70 7.31 -14.08 6.34
N ARG A 71 7.47 -12.78 6.05
CA ARG A 71 8.73 -12.03 6.24
C ARG A 71 8.98 -11.58 7.68
N GLY A 72 8.12 -11.96 8.62
CA GLY A 72 8.28 -11.70 10.05
C GLY A 72 7.66 -10.40 10.53
N TYR A 73 6.92 -9.66 9.69
CA TYR A 73 6.20 -8.48 10.16
C TYR A 73 4.95 -8.89 10.94
N SER A 74 4.79 -8.33 12.13
CA SER A 74 3.58 -8.54 12.92
C SER A 74 2.38 -7.81 12.32
N GLU A 75 1.20 -8.34 12.59
CA GLU A 75 -0.08 -7.70 12.24
C GLU A 75 -0.19 -6.25 12.75
N LYS A 76 0.42 -5.94 13.89
CA LYS A 76 0.45 -4.58 14.45
C LYS A 76 1.35 -3.66 13.60
N GLU A 77 2.52 -4.14 13.20
CA GLU A 77 3.46 -3.39 12.35
C GLU A 77 2.86 -3.13 10.97
N ILE A 78 2.27 -4.14 10.34
CA ILE A 78 1.58 -4.00 9.04
C ILE A 78 0.46 -2.96 9.15
N ARG A 79 -0.40 -3.05 10.17
CA ARG A 79 -1.47 -2.06 10.38
C ARG A 79 -0.92 -0.66 10.66
N SER A 80 0.17 -0.55 11.41
CA SER A 80 0.83 0.73 11.67
C SER A 80 1.36 1.34 10.37
N TYR A 81 2.02 0.53 9.54
CA TYR A 81 2.53 0.93 8.22
C TYR A 81 1.42 1.42 7.30
N LEU A 82 0.34 0.64 7.18
CA LEU A 82 -0.80 0.98 6.34
C LEU A 82 -1.55 2.22 6.84
N ASN A 83 -1.54 2.52 8.14
CA ASN A 83 -2.24 3.66 8.73
C ASN A 83 -1.38 4.92 8.88
N ASN A 84 -0.06 4.81 8.70
CA ASN A 84 0.84 5.93 8.78
C ASN A 84 0.53 7.00 7.70
N LYS A 85 0.36 8.26 8.13
CA LYS A 85 -0.02 9.37 7.24
C LYS A 85 1.03 9.67 6.19
N GLN A 86 2.31 9.56 6.54
CA GLN A 86 3.44 9.78 5.62
C GLN A 86 3.47 8.71 4.55
N ASN A 87 3.39 7.42 4.92
CA ASN A 87 3.32 6.32 3.95
C ASN A 87 2.13 6.48 2.99
N LYS A 88 0.96 6.86 3.52
CA LYS A 88 -0.22 7.15 2.67
C LYS A 88 0.04 8.33 1.72
N ALA A 89 0.77 9.35 2.14
CA ALA A 89 1.13 10.47 1.28
C ALA A 89 2.08 10.05 0.17
N GLU A 90 3.15 9.34 0.50
CA GLU A 90 4.11 8.80 -0.46
C GLU A 90 3.42 7.85 -1.45
N MET A 91 2.50 6.99 -0.99
CA MET A 91 1.72 6.12 -1.87
C MET A 91 0.80 6.90 -2.82
N ARG A 92 0.21 8.03 -2.37
CA ARG A 92 -0.56 8.92 -3.24
C ARG A 92 0.30 9.55 -4.32
N GLU A 93 1.52 9.96 -3.99
CA GLU A 93 2.48 10.52 -4.95
C GLU A 93 2.88 9.47 -5.99
N ARG A 94 3.26 8.27 -5.56
CA ARG A 94 3.56 7.13 -6.44
C ARG A 94 2.40 6.80 -7.38
N ARG A 95 1.18 6.76 -6.86
CA ARG A 95 -0.05 6.56 -7.65
C ARG A 95 -0.26 7.67 -8.68
N ASN A 96 -0.07 8.93 -8.29
CA ASN A 96 -0.22 10.05 -9.22
C ASN A 96 0.85 10.02 -10.32
N ALA A 97 2.09 9.65 -9.98
CA ALA A 97 3.16 9.42 -10.94
C ALA A 97 2.83 8.27 -11.90
N PHE A 98 2.23 7.18 -11.41
CA PHE A 98 1.74 6.08 -12.24
C PHE A 98 0.69 6.56 -13.25
N TYR A 99 -0.27 7.40 -12.84
CA TYR A 99 -1.24 7.94 -13.79
C TYR A 99 -0.56 8.77 -14.87
N LYS A 100 0.34 9.67 -14.48
CA LYS A 100 1.07 10.53 -15.41
C LYS A 100 1.86 9.71 -16.43
N SER A 101 2.53 8.63 -16.00
CA SER A 101 3.28 7.75 -16.90
C SER A 101 2.38 6.96 -17.87
N ARG A 102 1.08 6.85 -17.56
CA ARG A 102 0.06 6.25 -18.44
C ARG A 102 -0.75 7.28 -19.24
N GLY A 103 -0.35 8.55 -19.21
CA GLY A 103 -1.08 9.63 -19.90
C GLY A 103 -2.42 9.99 -19.25
N ALA A 104 -2.61 9.66 -17.98
CA ALA A 104 -3.79 10.01 -17.19
C ALA A 104 -3.44 11.00 -16.06
N SER A 105 -4.45 11.62 -15.46
CA SER A 105 -4.29 12.55 -14.34
C SER A 105 -5.21 12.21 -13.19
N ASN A 106 -4.72 12.34 -11.95
CA ASN A 106 -5.53 12.17 -10.74
C ASN A 106 -6.72 13.15 -10.65
N LEU A 107 -6.63 14.29 -11.35
CA LEU A 107 -7.62 15.35 -11.38
C LEU A 107 -8.59 15.24 -12.57
N ASP A 108 -8.29 14.38 -13.55
CA ASP A 108 -9.14 14.19 -14.73
C ASP A 108 -9.82 12.83 -14.67
N HIS A 109 -11.09 12.83 -14.30
CA HIS A 109 -11.91 11.62 -14.17
C HIS A 109 -12.06 10.87 -15.50
N ALA A 110 -12.18 11.59 -16.63
CA ALA A 110 -12.32 10.96 -17.94
C ALA A 110 -11.04 10.20 -18.32
N SER A 111 -9.86 10.77 -18.03
CA SER A 111 -8.59 10.08 -18.25
C SER A 111 -8.45 8.82 -17.39
N LEU A 112 -8.91 8.85 -16.13
CA LEU A 112 -8.89 7.70 -15.23
C LEU A 112 -9.87 6.62 -15.66
N CYS A 113 -11.06 6.99 -16.15
CA CYS A 113 -12.01 6.06 -16.76
C CYS A 113 -11.39 5.34 -17.96
N LYS A 114 -10.78 6.10 -18.88
CA LYS A 114 -10.12 5.55 -20.08
C LYS A 114 -9.00 4.59 -19.70
N LEU A 115 -8.17 4.97 -18.72
CA LEU A 115 -7.13 4.12 -18.17
C LEU A 115 -7.73 2.83 -17.59
N GLY A 116 -8.75 2.93 -16.74
CA GLY A 116 -9.42 1.79 -16.12
C GLY A 116 -9.98 0.78 -17.12
N HIS A 117 -10.71 1.25 -18.14
CA HIS A 117 -11.19 0.39 -19.22
C HIS A 117 -10.05 -0.26 -20.00
N GLY A 118 -8.94 0.47 -20.21
CA GLY A 118 -7.73 -0.06 -20.82
C GLY A 118 -7.09 -1.17 -19.97
N GLU A 119 -7.00 -1.00 -18.66
CA GLU A 119 -6.47 -2.01 -17.74
C GLU A 119 -7.36 -3.26 -17.70
N ILE A 120 -8.68 -3.09 -17.66
CA ILE A 120 -9.66 -4.20 -17.75
C ILE A 120 -9.46 -4.98 -19.05
N LYS A 121 -9.40 -4.30 -20.20
CA LYS A 121 -9.24 -4.94 -21.51
C LYS A 121 -7.93 -5.74 -21.62
N LYS A 122 -6.87 -5.26 -20.97
CA LYS A 122 -5.56 -5.93 -20.95
C LYS A 122 -5.48 -7.10 -19.96
N ASN A 123 -6.50 -7.32 -19.12
CA ASN A 123 -6.43 -8.25 -17.99
C ASN A 123 -5.17 -8.03 -17.13
N SER A 124 -4.77 -6.77 -16.95
CA SER A 124 -3.65 -6.45 -16.05
C SER A 124 -4.04 -6.74 -14.60
N GLN A 125 -3.08 -6.76 -13.67
CA GLN A 125 -3.41 -6.91 -12.25
C GLN A 125 -4.39 -5.83 -11.77
N ILE A 126 -4.29 -4.58 -12.26
CA ILE A 126 -5.28 -3.53 -11.98
C ILE A 126 -6.64 -3.90 -12.58
N GLY A 127 -6.67 -4.36 -13.84
CA GLY A 127 -7.88 -4.78 -14.54
C GLY A 127 -8.58 -5.97 -13.87
N VAL A 128 -7.84 -6.91 -13.29
CA VAL A 128 -8.37 -8.05 -12.55
C VAL A 128 -9.15 -7.60 -11.31
N LEU A 129 -8.72 -6.50 -10.67
CA LEU A 129 -9.42 -5.91 -9.52
C LEU A 129 -10.66 -5.09 -9.92
N LEU A 130 -10.85 -4.81 -11.21
CA LEU A 130 -11.91 -3.96 -11.73
C LEU A 130 -12.88 -4.75 -12.62
N ARG A 131 -14.06 -4.18 -12.84
CA ARG A 131 -15.03 -4.63 -13.84
C ARG A 131 -15.72 -3.42 -14.45
N ALA A 132 -16.02 -3.49 -15.75
CA ALA A 132 -17.00 -2.59 -16.35
C ALA A 132 -18.38 -2.92 -15.76
N LYS A 133 -19.20 -1.89 -15.57
CA LYS A 133 -20.61 -2.04 -15.19
C LYS A 133 -21.48 -2.28 -16.41
#